data_AF-A0AAN9FB74-F1
#
_entry.id   AF-A0AAN9FB74-F1
#
_cell.length_a   1.000
_cell.length_b   1.000
_cell.length_c   1.000
_cell.angle_alpha   90.00
_cell.angle_beta   90.00
_cell.angle_gamma   90.00
#
_symmetry.space_group_name_H-M   'P 1'
#
loop_
_entity.id
_entity.type
_entity.pdbx_description
1 polymer ?
#
loop_
_entity_poly.entity_id
_entity_poly.type
_entity_poly.pdbx_seq_one_letter_code
_entity_poly.pdbx_strand_id
1 'polypeptide(L)'
;MNNPNDNTRQLEENINFLNSLSNQLAESIHGIEGESGMERITASEVQTIKEILKKEDIAAAILRHFKTSSLSRSMDLPFAKETVGIVAMLASVENDAISRILSEYLGLANMLAIVCKTSKGVKSLEEWRDGEETRRVFFGSRNGVEVQFPLTPGLSDLPENLIEAEERLRQLQWEKTKVEADVKRELKLLDDLEGTSQGNDYLL
;
A
#
# COMPACT_ATOMS: atom_id res chain seq x y z
N MET A 1 42.76 -16.79 7.58
CA MET A 1 42.64 -15.74 6.56
C MET A 1 41.65 -16.26 5.54
N ASN A 2 40.42 -15.75 5.54
CA ASN A 2 39.40 -16.19 4.58
C ASN A 2 39.76 -15.61 3.22
N ASN A 3 39.78 -16.47 2.19
CA ASN A 3 40.09 -16.09 0.82
C ASN A 3 38.97 -15.15 0.31
N PRO A 4 39.28 -13.95 -0.21
CA PRO A 4 38.26 -13.02 -0.72
C PRO A 4 37.34 -13.67 -1.77
N ASN A 5 37.85 -14.65 -2.53
CA ASN A 5 37.09 -15.39 -3.53
C ASN A 5 36.07 -16.39 -2.95
N ASP A 6 36.26 -16.85 -1.70
CA ASP A 6 35.30 -17.73 -1.03
C ASP A 6 34.10 -16.93 -0.50
N ASN A 7 34.34 -15.67 -0.10
CA ASN A 7 33.28 -14.79 0.39
C ASN A 7 32.35 -14.31 -0.74
N THR A 8 32.90 -13.99 -1.92
CA THR A 8 32.10 -13.60 -3.10
C THR A 8 31.22 -14.75 -3.58
N ARG A 9 31.79 -15.97 -3.66
CA ARG A 9 31.04 -17.17 -4.04
C ARG A 9 29.91 -17.48 -3.07
N GLN A 10 30.15 -17.38 -1.75
CA GLN A 10 29.10 -17.59 -0.76
C GLN A 10 27.96 -16.57 -0.90
N LEU A 11 28.30 -15.33 -1.25
CA LEU A 11 27.36 -14.23 -1.39
C LEU A 11 26.50 -14.38 -2.66
N GLU A 12 27.08 -14.84 -3.76
CA GLU A 12 26.36 -15.24 -4.98
C GLU A 12 25.38 -16.40 -4.72
N GLU A 13 25.81 -17.43 -3.98
CA GLU A 13 24.96 -18.55 -3.59
C GLU A 13 23.76 -18.10 -2.75
N ASN A 14 23.98 -17.16 -1.80
CA ASN A 14 22.90 -16.58 -0.99
C ASN A 14 21.88 -15.80 -1.84
N ILE A 15 22.34 -15.01 -2.81
CA ILE A 15 21.46 -14.26 -3.72
C ILE A 15 20.62 -15.21 -4.58
N ASN A 16 21.22 -16.26 -5.11
CA ASN A 16 20.50 -17.28 -5.89
C ASN A 16 19.41 -17.97 -5.06
N PHE A 17 19.70 -18.30 -3.80
CA PHE A 17 18.71 -18.85 -2.87
C PHE A 17 17.55 -17.87 -2.61
N LEU A 18 17.84 -16.60 -2.30
CA LEU A 18 16.82 -15.60 -2.04
C LEU A 18 15.95 -15.32 -3.28
N ASN A 19 16.53 -15.32 -4.48
CA ASN A 19 15.78 -15.19 -5.73
C ASN A 19 14.84 -16.37 -5.96
N SER A 20 15.29 -17.59 -5.67
CA SER A 20 14.44 -18.79 -5.72
C SER A 20 13.26 -18.69 -4.75
N LEU A 21 13.50 -18.24 -3.51
CA LEU A 21 12.46 -18.01 -2.52
C LEU A 21 11.47 -16.92 -2.96
N SER A 22 11.96 -15.83 -3.55
CA SER A 22 11.13 -14.76 -4.10
C SER A 22 10.20 -15.27 -5.22
N ASN A 23 10.70 -16.13 -6.11
CA ASN A 23 9.90 -16.73 -7.17
C ASN A 23 8.82 -17.67 -6.60
N GLN A 24 9.13 -18.48 -5.59
CA GLN A 24 8.14 -19.34 -4.91
C GLN A 24 7.03 -18.54 -4.23
N LEU A 25 7.38 -17.43 -3.56
CA LEU A 25 6.39 -16.52 -2.99
C LEU A 25 5.53 -15.87 -4.07
N ALA A 26 6.12 -15.49 -5.22
CA ALA A 26 5.36 -14.94 -6.34
C ALA A 26 4.36 -15.94 -6.94
N GLU A 27 4.74 -17.21 -7.08
CA GLU A 27 3.85 -18.28 -7.54
C GLU A 27 2.71 -18.54 -6.53
N SER A 28 3.02 -18.54 -5.23
CA SER A 28 2.01 -18.72 -4.17
C SER A 28 0.99 -17.58 -4.13
N ILE A 29 1.46 -16.33 -4.29
CA ILE A 29 0.58 -15.15 -4.38
C ILE A 29 -0.32 -15.26 -5.62
N HIS A 30 0.24 -15.64 -6.77
CA HIS A 30 -0.52 -15.78 -8.01
C HIS A 30 -1.66 -16.82 -7.90
N GLY A 31 -1.41 -17.92 -7.19
CA GLY A 31 -2.42 -18.95 -6.92
C GLY A 31 -3.59 -18.42 -6.08
N ILE A 32 -3.32 -17.58 -5.08
CA ILE A 32 -4.35 -17.00 -4.20
C ILE A 32 -5.10 -15.84 -4.90
N GLU A 33 -4.41 -15.01 -5.68
CA GLU A 33 -5.03 -13.92 -6.47
C GLU A 33 -5.99 -14.45 -7.55
N GLY A 34 -5.76 -15.67 -8.06
CA GLY A 34 -6.66 -16.34 -9.01
C GLY A 34 -8.03 -16.73 -8.41
N GLU A 35 -8.11 -16.94 -7.10
CA GLU A 35 -9.34 -17.26 -6.36
C GLU A 35 -9.99 -16.02 -5.71
N SER A 36 -9.20 -14.96 -5.46
CA SER A 36 -9.63 -13.67 -4.89
C SER A 36 -9.68 -12.55 -5.95
N GLY A 37 -10.12 -12.87 -7.17
CA GLY A 37 -10.19 -11.92 -8.29
C GLY A 37 -11.30 -10.85 -8.19
N MET A 38 -12.03 -10.78 -7.08
CA MET A 38 -13.08 -9.80 -6.88
C MET A 38 -12.87 -9.15 -5.52
N GLU A 39 -12.26 -7.96 -5.49
CA GLU A 39 -12.47 -6.99 -4.40
C GLU A 39 -14.00 -6.81 -4.34
N ARG A 40 -14.69 -7.58 -3.49
CA ARG A 40 -16.15 -7.63 -3.43
C ARG A 40 -16.57 -6.33 -2.77
N ILE A 41 -16.67 -5.27 -3.56
CA ILE A 41 -17.26 -4.01 -3.14
C ILE A 41 -18.70 -4.34 -2.73
N THR A 42 -18.94 -4.32 -1.43
CA THR A 42 -20.22 -4.57 -0.81
C THR A 42 -21.21 -3.45 -1.15
N ALA A 43 -22.50 -3.73 -1.02
CA ALA A 43 -23.53 -2.71 -1.26
C ALA A 43 -23.35 -1.49 -0.33
N SER A 44 -22.88 -1.70 0.90
CA SER A 44 -22.54 -0.63 1.85
C SER A 44 -21.33 0.17 1.38
N GLU A 45 -20.26 -0.48 0.90
CA GLU A 45 -19.11 0.21 0.32
C GLU A 45 -19.49 1.03 -0.92
N VAL A 46 -20.31 0.47 -1.82
CA VAL A 46 -20.82 1.21 -2.99
C VAL A 46 -21.58 2.46 -2.55
N GLN A 47 -22.35 2.38 -1.46
CA GLN A 47 -23.07 3.51 -0.92
C GLN A 47 -22.13 4.58 -0.36
N THR A 48 -21.14 4.20 0.47
CA THR A 48 -20.11 5.12 0.96
C THR A 48 -19.35 5.77 -0.19
N ILE A 49 -19.02 5.01 -1.24
CA ILE A 49 -18.36 5.54 -2.44
C ILE A 49 -19.25 6.59 -3.12
N LYS A 50 -20.55 6.32 -3.30
CA LYS A 50 -21.49 7.30 -3.87
C LYS A 50 -21.52 8.58 -3.03
N GLU A 51 -21.49 8.47 -1.70
CA GLU A 51 -21.47 9.63 -0.80
C GLU A 51 -20.18 10.44 -0.91
N ILE A 52 -19.04 9.77 -1.11
CA ILE A 52 -17.77 10.45 -1.40
C ILE A 52 -17.83 11.15 -2.76
N LEU A 53 -18.33 10.47 -3.80
CA LEU A 53 -18.37 10.99 -5.17
C LEU A 53 -19.36 12.15 -5.36
N LYS A 54 -20.41 12.25 -4.54
CA LYS A 54 -21.32 13.41 -4.50
C LYS A 54 -20.61 14.73 -4.15
N LYS A 55 -19.40 14.67 -3.57
CA LYS A 55 -18.64 15.83 -3.13
C LYS A 55 -17.58 16.16 -4.21
N GLU A 56 -18.02 16.85 -5.25
CA GLU A 56 -17.30 17.01 -6.53
C GLU A 56 -15.96 17.76 -6.46
N ASP A 57 -15.59 18.38 -5.32
CA ASP A 57 -14.37 19.19 -5.17
C ASP A 57 -13.38 18.66 -4.11
N ILE A 58 -13.51 17.39 -3.69
CA ILE A 58 -12.66 16.84 -2.62
C ILE A 58 -11.62 15.86 -3.18
N ALA A 59 -10.39 15.96 -2.68
CA ALA A 59 -9.27 15.08 -3.06
C ALA A 59 -9.62 13.58 -2.95
N ALA A 60 -10.45 13.20 -1.98
CA ALA A 60 -10.98 11.83 -1.82
C ALA A 60 -11.83 11.38 -3.02
N ALA A 61 -12.72 12.24 -3.53
CA ALA A 61 -13.54 11.93 -4.70
C ALA A 61 -12.68 11.77 -5.95
N ILE A 62 -11.72 12.68 -6.14
CA ILE A 62 -10.75 12.63 -7.24
C ILE A 62 -9.92 11.34 -7.17
N LEU A 63 -9.35 11.02 -6.01
CA LEU A 63 -8.58 9.78 -5.79
C LEU A 63 -9.42 8.54 -6.08
N ARG A 64 -10.70 8.54 -5.69
CA ARG A 64 -11.62 7.43 -5.96
C ARG A 64 -11.88 7.26 -7.46
N HIS A 65 -12.11 8.35 -8.20
CA HIS A 65 -12.25 8.31 -9.66
C HIS A 65 -11.02 7.68 -10.33
N PHE A 66 -9.81 8.07 -9.92
CA PHE A 66 -8.57 7.48 -10.41
C PHE A 66 -8.50 5.97 -10.14
N LYS A 67 -8.89 5.52 -8.94
CA LYS A 67 -8.85 4.09 -8.55
C LYS A 67 -9.90 3.22 -9.26
N THR A 68 -11.08 3.76 -9.58
CA THR A 68 -12.19 3.02 -10.23
C THR A 68 -12.04 2.85 -11.74
N SER A 69 -11.30 3.72 -12.40
CA SER A 69 -10.92 3.46 -13.79
C SER A 69 -9.90 2.32 -13.80
N SER A 70 -10.12 1.30 -14.62
CA SER A 70 -9.19 0.17 -14.84
C SER A 70 -7.81 0.58 -15.39
N LEU A 71 -7.46 1.86 -15.33
CA LEU A 71 -6.18 2.47 -15.67
C LEU A 71 -5.12 2.32 -14.56
N SER A 72 -5.44 1.58 -13.48
CA SER A 72 -4.55 1.37 -12.33
C SER A 72 -3.53 0.24 -12.49
N ARG A 73 -3.42 -0.36 -13.68
CA ARG A 73 -2.32 -1.30 -13.99
C ARG A 73 -1.17 -0.67 -14.78
N SER A 74 -1.27 0.59 -15.23
CA SER A 74 -0.27 1.17 -16.14
C SER A 74 0.17 2.62 -15.90
N MET A 75 -0.48 3.38 -15.01
CA MET A 75 0.03 4.70 -14.63
C MET A 75 0.85 4.60 -13.34
N ASP A 76 2.18 4.67 -13.49
CA ASP A 76 3.14 4.82 -12.39
C ASP A 76 2.98 6.20 -11.72
N LEU A 77 1.86 6.43 -11.02
CA LEU A 77 1.76 7.61 -10.16
C LEU A 77 2.46 7.29 -8.84
N PRO A 78 3.57 7.96 -8.51
CA PRO A 78 4.32 7.68 -7.28
C PRO A 78 3.46 7.83 -6.03
N PHE A 79 2.46 8.73 -6.03
CA PHE A 79 1.55 8.86 -4.91
C PHE A 79 0.57 7.69 -4.78
N ALA A 80 0.15 7.04 -5.87
CA ALA A 80 -0.82 5.92 -5.81
C ALA A 80 -0.21 4.68 -5.15
N LYS A 81 1.10 4.45 -5.34
CA LYS A 81 1.86 3.38 -4.69
C LYS A 81 2.06 3.61 -3.19
N GLU A 82 2.22 4.89 -2.82
CA GLU A 82 2.43 5.36 -1.45
C GLU A 82 1.12 5.61 -0.68
N THR A 83 -0.02 5.68 -1.35
CA THR A 83 -1.33 5.89 -0.71
C THR A 83 -1.90 4.57 -0.19
N VAL A 84 -2.35 4.58 1.06
CA VAL A 84 -3.08 3.45 1.67
C VAL A 84 -4.56 3.50 1.25
N GLY A 85 -5.18 4.68 1.36
CA GLY A 85 -6.57 4.88 0.97
C GLY A 85 -7.23 6.06 1.69
N ILE A 86 -8.55 6.17 1.54
CA ILE A 86 -9.38 7.18 2.20
C ILE A 86 -9.87 6.58 3.52
N VAL A 87 -9.80 7.32 4.63
CA VAL A 87 -10.14 6.81 5.98
C VAL A 87 -11.50 6.11 6.02
N ALA A 88 -12.54 6.69 5.42
CA ALA A 88 -13.88 6.09 5.34
C ALA A 88 -13.92 4.69 4.67
N MET A 89 -12.90 4.35 3.88
CA MET A 89 -12.78 3.07 3.17
C MET A 89 -11.72 2.13 3.77
N LEU A 90 -11.00 2.55 4.81
CA LEU A 90 -9.95 1.73 5.43
C LEU A 90 -10.48 0.71 6.44
N ALA A 91 -11.73 0.88 6.86
CA ALA A 91 -12.37 0.01 7.82
C ALA A 91 -13.82 -0.25 7.40
N SER A 92 -14.28 -1.45 7.72
CA SER A 92 -15.69 -1.83 7.69
C SER A 92 -16.13 -2.16 9.12
N VAL A 93 -17.40 -1.92 9.42
CA VAL A 93 -17.95 -1.98 10.78
C VAL A 93 -19.14 -2.94 10.84
N GLU A 94 -19.32 -3.65 11.94
CA GLU A 94 -20.37 -4.69 12.05
C GLU A 94 -21.80 -4.14 11.98
N ASN A 95 -22.06 -2.95 12.53
CA ASN A 95 -23.40 -2.37 12.53
C ASN A 95 -23.43 -0.86 12.23
N ASP A 96 -24.61 -0.40 11.83
CA ASP A 96 -24.91 0.99 11.47
C ASP A 96 -24.72 1.97 12.63
N ALA A 97 -25.10 1.58 13.85
CA ALA A 97 -24.99 2.45 15.02
C ALA A 97 -23.53 2.79 15.35
N ILE A 98 -22.62 1.81 15.30
CA ILE A 98 -21.19 1.99 15.52
C ILE A 98 -20.60 2.79 14.36
N SER A 99 -20.97 2.47 13.12
CA SER A 99 -20.54 3.21 11.94
C SER A 99 -20.87 4.70 12.08
N ARG A 100 -22.11 5.03 12.45
CA ARG A 100 -22.57 6.39 12.68
C ARG A 100 -21.81 7.08 13.81
N ILE A 101 -21.69 6.45 14.98
CA ILE A 101 -21.01 7.02 16.15
C ILE A 101 -19.53 7.33 15.83
N LEU A 102 -18.82 6.40 15.19
CA LEU A 102 -17.42 6.60 14.82
C LEU A 102 -17.26 7.70 13.77
N SER A 103 -18.16 7.73 12.78
CA SER A 103 -18.16 8.74 11.74
C SER A 103 -18.41 10.14 12.33
N GLU A 104 -19.38 10.26 13.24
CA GLU A 104 -19.65 11.51 14.00
C GLU A 104 -18.48 11.94 14.87
N TYR A 105 -17.83 10.99 15.54
CA TYR A 105 -16.67 11.25 16.39
C TYR A 105 -15.48 11.78 15.59
N LEU A 106 -15.16 11.14 14.48
CA LEU A 106 -14.07 11.54 13.59
C LEU A 106 -14.40 12.85 12.85
N GLY A 107 -15.66 13.02 12.46
CA GLY A 107 -16.12 14.14 11.66
C GLY A 107 -15.76 13.98 10.17
N LEU A 108 -16.48 14.74 9.34
CA LEU A 108 -16.41 14.60 7.88
C LEU A 108 -15.00 14.82 7.31
N ALA A 109 -14.25 15.78 7.85
CA ALA A 109 -12.89 16.09 7.39
C ALA A 109 -11.95 14.90 7.52
N ASN A 110 -11.98 14.23 8.68
CA ASN A 110 -11.12 13.10 8.97
C ASN A 110 -11.58 11.84 8.24
N MET A 111 -12.90 11.67 8.04
CA MET A 111 -13.44 10.57 7.23
C MET A 111 -12.99 10.65 5.75
N LEU A 112 -12.82 11.86 5.22
CA LEU A 112 -12.37 12.10 3.85
C LEU A 112 -10.85 12.26 3.72
N ALA A 113 -10.09 12.08 4.80
CA ALA A 113 -8.64 12.21 4.76
C ALA A 113 -8.00 11.08 3.93
N ILE A 114 -6.94 11.41 3.20
CA ILE A 114 -6.11 10.45 2.46
C ILE A 114 -4.96 10.02 3.37
N VAL A 115 -4.78 8.73 3.52
CA VAL A 115 -3.71 8.13 4.34
C VAL A 115 -2.59 7.66 3.43
N CYS A 116 -1.36 8.08 3.72
CA CYS A 116 -0.15 7.68 3.01
C CYS A 116 0.74 6.80 3.90
N LYS A 117 1.45 5.86 3.29
CA LYS A 117 2.42 4.97 3.95
C LYS A 117 3.63 5.73 4.48
N THR A 118 4.07 6.74 3.73
CA THR A 118 5.28 7.50 4.04
C THR A 118 5.07 9.00 3.86
N SER A 119 5.95 9.80 4.47
CA SER A 119 5.97 11.25 4.25
C SER A 119 6.28 11.64 2.81
N LYS A 120 6.89 10.74 2.02
CA LYS A 120 7.09 10.96 0.57
C LYS A 120 5.76 10.97 -0.16
N GLY A 121 4.85 10.05 0.19
CA GLY A 121 3.49 10.02 -0.37
C GLY A 121 2.72 11.33 -0.12
N VAL A 122 2.86 11.91 1.08
CA VAL A 122 2.26 13.22 1.40
C VAL A 122 2.87 14.34 0.56
N LYS A 123 4.20 14.38 0.41
CA LYS A 123 4.89 15.37 -0.44
C LYS A 123 4.57 15.22 -1.92
N SER A 124 4.32 14.00 -2.40
CA SER A 124 3.88 13.76 -3.78
C SER A 124 2.44 14.17 -4.04
N LEU A 125 1.63 14.34 -2.98
CA LEU A 125 0.25 14.81 -3.09
C LEU A 125 0.17 16.35 -3.14
N GLU A 126 1.11 17.03 -2.47
CA GLU A 126 1.21 18.49 -2.45
C GLU A 126 2.63 18.94 -2.82
N GLU A 127 2.84 19.26 -4.09
CA GLU A 127 4.05 19.94 -4.53
C GLU A 127 3.90 21.45 -4.27
N TRP A 128 4.56 21.93 -3.21
CA TRP A 128 4.63 23.35 -2.89
C TRP A 128 5.61 24.07 -3.83
N ARG A 129 5.12 25.06 -4.59
CA ARG A 129 5.99 26.05 -5.25
C ARG A 129 6.18 27.24 -4.33
N ASP A 130 7.42 27.52 -3.96
CA ASP A 130 7.79 28.74 -3.25
C ASP A 130 7.41 29.96 -4.10
N GLY A 131 6.38 30.72 -3.71
CA GLY A 131 6.17 32.03 -4.34
C GLY A 131 4.79 32.66 -4.32
N GLU A 132 3.68 31.98 -3.99
CA GLU A 132 2.38 32.66 -3.82
C GLU A 132 1.56 32.07 -2.67
N GLU A 133 1.05 32.97 -1.84
CA GLU A 133 0.32 32.68 -0.60
C GLU A 133 -0.94 31.83 -0.81
N THR A 134 -1.06 30.83 0.06
CA THR A 134 -2.28 30.21 0.58
C THR A 134 -3.06 29.30 -0.37
N ARG A 135 -2.81 27.99 -0.29
CA ARG A 135 -3.88 26.99 -0.49
C ARG A 135 -4.25 26.37 0.85
N ARG A 136 -5.41 26.79 1.34
CA ARG A 136 -6.07 26.24 2.54
C ARG A 136 -6.21 24.73 2.40
N VAL A 137 -5.60 23.99 3.33
CA VAL A 137 -6.04 22.63 3.67
C VAL A 137 -7.36 22.78 4.42
N PHE A 138 -8.45 22.30 3.81
CA PHE A 138 -9.76 22.33 4.44
C PHE A 138 -9.82 21.28 5.56
N PHE A 139 -9.53 21.71 6.79
CA PHE A 139 -10.03 21.01 7.98
C PHE A 139 -11.53 21.30 8.07
N GLY A 140 -12.33 20.40 7.53
CA GLY A 140 -13.78 20.54 7.40
C GLY A 140 -14.51 20.78 8.72
N SER A 141 -15.56 21.60 8.63
CA SER A 141 -16.46 21.97 9.72
C SER A 141 -17.41 20.82 10.11
N ARG A 142 -17.86 20.84 11.36
CA ARG A 142 -18.51 19.72 12.09
C ARG A 142 -20.00 19.51 11.75
N ASN A 143 -20.39 19.71 10.50
CA ASN A 143 -21.80 19.62 10.10
C ASN A 143 -22.08 18.26 9.45
N GLY A 144 -22.92 17.45 10.12
CA GLY A 144 -23.64 16.28 9.59
C GLY A 144 -22.79 15.29 8.81
N VAL A 145 -22.34 14.21 9.46
CA VAL A 145 -21.48 13.23 8.81
C VAL A 145 -22.30 12.34 7.87
N GLU A 146 -22.37 12.78 6.61
CA GLU A 146 -23.06 12.10 5.52
C GLU A 146 -22.30 10.86 5.04
N VAL A 147 -20.99 10.77 5.32
CA VAL A 147 -20.11 9.67 4.90
C VAL A 147 -19.88 8.74 6.09
N GLN A 148 -20.31 7.49 5.96
CA GLN A 148 -20.18 6.49 7.02
C GLN A 148 -19.23 5.34 6.65
N PHE A 149 -18.71 4.65 7.66
CA PHE A 149 -17.97 3.43 7.42
C PHE A 149 -18.87 2.37 6.78
N PRO A 150 -18.39 1.68 5.74
CA PRO A 150 -19.10 0.55 5.18
C PRO A 150 -19.37 -0.51 6.24
N LEU A 151 -20.50 -1.19 6.10
CA LEU A 151 -20.80 -2.33 6.94
C LEU A 151 -19.98 -3.53 6.49
N THR A 152 -19.35 -4.24 7.42
CA THR A 152 -18.83 -5.58 7.13
C THR A 152 -20.00 -6.42 6.62
N PRO A 153 -19.88 -7.09 5.46
CA PRO A 153 -20.83 -8.12 5.14
C PRO A 153 -20.78 -9.11 6.31
N GLY A 154 -21.93 -9.51 6.85
CA GLY A 154 -21.97 -10.38 8.01
C GLY A 154 -21.01 -11.56 7.79
N LEU A 155 -20.05 -11.75 8.69
CA LEU A 155 -19.04 -12.82 8.60
C LEU A 155 -19.70 -14.20 8.36
N SER A 156 -20.98 -14.34 8.68
CA SER A 156 -21.82 -15.52 8.46
C SER A 156 -22.06 -15.89 6.99
N ASP A 157 -21.91 -14.95 6.03
CA ASP A 157 -22.18 -15.19 4.61
C ASP A 157 -20.91 -15.38 3.77
N LEU A 158 -19.73 -15.23 4.39
CA LEU A 158 -18.45 -15.42 3.72
C LEU A 158 -17.87 -16.78 4.12
N PRO A 159 -17.52 -17.64 3.16
CA PRO A 159 -16.91 -18.90 3.51
C PRO A 159 -15.52 -18.61 4.13
N GLU A 160 -15.25 -19.25 5.27
CA GLU A 160 -14.07 -19.03 6.13
C GLU A 160 -12.73 -19.18 5.38
N ASN A 161 -12.76 -19.93 4.28
CA ASN A 161 -11.63 -20.12 3.35
C ASN A 161 -11.18 -18.82 2.67
N LEU A 162 -12.06 -17.86 2.42
CA LEU A 162 -11.71 -16.62 1.74
C LEU A 162 -11.00 -15.63 2.67
N ILE A 163 -11.44 -15.53 3.93
CA ILE A 163 -10.82 -14.67 4.95
C ILE A 163 -9.40 -15.17 5.22
N GLU A 164 -9.24 -16.48 5.40
CA GLU A 164 -7.94 -17.11 5.59
C GLU A 164 -7.02 -16.89 4.37
N ALA A 165 -7.56 -16.95 3.16
CA ALA A 165 -6.80 -16.71 1.94
C ALA A 165 -6.29 -15.25 1.85
N GLU A 166 -7.10 -14.26 2.21
CA GLU A 166 -6.69 -12.85 2.23
C GLU A 166 -5.61 -12.56 3.29
N GLU A 167 -5.72 -13.13 4.49
CA GLU A 167 -4.71 -13.00 5.53
C GLU A 167 -3.38 -13.63 5.12
N ARG A 168 -3.43 -14.83 4.54
CA ARG A 168 -2.25 -15.50 3.96
C ARG A 168 -1.62 -14.67 2.86
N LEU A 169 -2.42 -14.04 2.01
CA LEU A 169 -1.91 -13.16 0.95
C LEU A 169 -1.17 -11.93 1.53
N ARG A 170 -1.71 -11.29 2.57
CA ARG A 170 -1.02 -10.18 3.26
C ARG A 170 0.31 -10.63 3.86
N GLN A 171 0.33 -11.81 4.47
CA GLN A 171 1.54 -12.39 5.05
C GLN A 171 2.59 -12.66 3.96
N LEU A 172 2.22 -13.34 2.88
CA LEU A 172 3.14 -13.66 1.77
C LEU A 172 3.68 -12.39 1.10
N GLN A 173 2.84 -11.36 0.94
CA GLN A 173 3.29 -10.06 0.44
C GLN A 173 4.30 -9.41 1.38
N TRP A 174 4.10 -9.48 2.70
CA TRP A 174 5.06 -8.97 3.68
C TRP A 174 6.39 -9.76 3.63
N GLU A 175 6.32 -11.09 3.60
CA GLU A 175 7.51 -11.95 3.49
C GLU A 175 8.29 -11.65 2.21
N LYS A 176 7.60 -11.45 1.09
CA LYS A 176 8.23 -11.03 -0.17
C LYS A 176 8.99 -9.72 -0.03
N THR A 177 8.40 -8.69 0.60
CA THR A 177 9.12 -7.41 0.82
C THR A 177 10.36 -7.57 1.69
N LYS A 178 10.34 -8.51 2.64
CA LYS A 178 11.50 -8.82 3.48
C LYS A 178 12.60 -9.51 2.65
N VAL A 179 12.25 -10.49 1.82
CA VAL A 179 13.20 -11.17 0.92
C VAL A 179 13.81 -10.20 -0.08
N GLU A 180 13.00 -9.31 -0.68
CA GLU A 180 13.50 -8.26 -1.59
C GLU A 180 14.49 -7.30 -0.89
N ALA A 181 14.21 -6.93 0.36
CA ALA A 181 15.12 -6.12 1.17
C ALA A 181 16.43 -6.88 1.47
N ASP A 182 16.35 -8.17 1.76
CA ASP A 182 17.51 -9.03 2.04
C ASP A 182 18.39 -9.18 0.79
N VAL A 183 17.80 -9.47 -0.39
CA VAL A 183 18.52 -9.51 -1.68
C VAL A 183 19.26 -8.19 -1.93
N LYS A 184 18.60 -7.05 -1.68
CA LYS A 184 19.20 -5.74 -1.87
C LYS A 184 20.36 -5.48 -0.91
N ARG A 185 20.32 -6.01 0.31
CA ARG A 185 21.45 -5.92 1.26
C ARG A 185 22.63 -6.75 0.78
N GLU A 186 22.40 -7.98 0.34
CA GLU A 186 23.47 -8.86 -0.15
C GLU A 186 24.12 -8.32 -1.43
N LEU A 187 23.33 -7.80 -2.38
CA LEU A 187 23.85 -7.12 -3.58
C LEU A 187 24.74 -5.92 -3.24
N LYS A 188 24.38 -5.16 -2.20
CA LYS A 188 25.19 -4.02 -1.76
C LYS A 188 26.54 -4.47 -1.17
N LEU A 189 26.55 -5.59 -0.44
CA LEU A 189 27.79 -6.15 0.09
C LEU A 189 28.73 -6.66 -1.02
N LEU A 190 28.18 -7.18 -2.13
CA LEU A 190 28.98 -7.52 -3.32
C LEU A 190 29.62 -6.27 -3.92
N ASP A 191 28.83 -5.23 -4.15
CA ASP A 191 29.29 -3.96 -4.73
C ASP A 191 30.43 -3.34 -3.90
N ASP A 192 30.29 -3.34 -2.56
CA ASP A 192 31.33 -2.85 -1.64
C ASP A 192 32.64 -3.69 -1.70
N LEU A 193 32.54 -5.01 -1.95
CA LEU A 193 33.69 -5.91 -2.09
C LEU A 193 34.36 -5.81 -3.47
N GLU A 194 33.59 -5.59 -4.53
CA GLU A 194 34.13 -5.35 -5.87
C GLU A 194 34.81 -3.98 -5.97
N GLY A 195 34.23 -2.94 -5.35
CA GLY A 195 34.79 -1.60 -5.30
C GLY A 195 36.13 -1.50 -4.53
N THR A 196 36.35 -2.38 -3.54
CA THR A 196 37.63 -2.46 -2.81
C THR A 196 38.71 -3.23 -3.56
N SER A 197 38.35 -4.11 -4.50
CA SER A 197 39.30 -4.84 -5.35
C SER A 197 39.95 -3.95 -6.41
N GLN A 198 39.22 -2.96 -6.96
CA GLN A 198 39.77 -2.02 -7.96
C GLN A 198 40.66 -0.91 -7.38
N GLY A 199 40.68 -0.74 -6.05
CA GLY A 199 41.45 0.32 -5.38
C GLY A 199 42.92 0.01 -5.09
N ASN A 200 43.37 -1.23 -5.32
CA ASN A 200 44.71 -1.70 -4.91
C ASN A 200 45.75 -1.81 -6.04
N ASP A 201 45.43 -1.37 -7.26
CA ASP A 201 46.37 -1.41 -8.41
C ASP A 201 47.26 -0.17 -8.59
N TYR A 202 47.25 0.80 -7.64
CA TYR A 202 48.04 2.05 -7.76
C TYR A 202 49.12 2.26 -6.67
N LEU A 203 49.53 1.23 -5.94
CA LEU A 203 50.67 1.31 -5.02
C LEU A 203 51.63 0.13 -5.21
N LEU A 204 52.43 0.19 -6.29
CA LEU A 204 53.72 -0.49 -6.43
C LEU A 204 54.66 0.38 -7.28
#